data_AF-A0A419EMH5-F1
#
_entry.id   AF-A0A419EMH5-F1
#
_cell.length_a   1.000
_cell.length_b   1.000
_cell.length_c   1.000
_cell.angle_alpha   90.00
_cell.angle_beta   90.00
_cell.angle_gamma   90.00
#
_symmetry.space_group_name_H-M   'P 1'
#
loop_
_entity.id
_entity.type
_entity.pdbx_description
1 polymer ?
#
loop_
_entity_poly.entity_id
_entity_poly.type
_entity_poly.pdbx_seq_one_letter_code
_entity_poly.pdbx_strand_id
1 'polypeptide(L)'
;MFSGAYFNSINGWSESNDIVIKWETGVENNLDHFTVERKTPNSSFVPINNIEPKGNNSVYKYIDEGLFKTDSDIYIYRIAIYENNNPTPAYSQEIAVSHSLSFVKRTWGSIKAMFR
;
A
#
# COMPACT_ATOMS: atom_id res chain seq x y z
N MET A 1 20.51 -16.58 4.82
CA MET A 1 19.55 -15.60 4.29
C MET A 1 18.33 -16.38 3.87
N PHE A 2 17.30 -16.44 4.72
CA PHE A 2 16.00 -16.97 4.34
C PHE A 2 15.02 -15.83 4.57
N SER A 3 14.38 -15.41 3.49
CA SER A 3 13.23 -14.52 3.49
C SER A 3 12.11 -15.44 3.05
N GLY A 4 11.11 -15.67 3.90
CA GLY A 4 10.03 -16.63 3.64
C GLY A 4 9.27 -16.37 2.33
N ALA A 5 9.47 -15.21 1.72
CA ALA A 5 9.12 -14.96 0.34
C ALA A 5 10.19 -14.16 -0.40
N TYR A 6 10.23 -14.33 -1.72
CA TYR A 6 10.92 -13.43 -2.64
C TYR A 6 9.91 -12.69 -3.53
N PHE A 7 10.06 -11.37 -3.61
CA PHE A 7 9.21 -10.54 -4.47
C PHE A 7 9.80 -10.41 -5.87
N ASN A 8 9.01 -10.78 -6.88
CA ASN A 8 9.33 -10.49 -8.27
C ASN A 8 9.06 -9.02 -8.61
N SER A 9 8.00 -8.46 -8.02
CA SER A 9 7.65 -7.06 -8.16
C SER A 9 6.87 -6.56 -6.95
N ILE A 10 6.98 -5.26 -6.67
CA ILE A 10 6.19 -4.57 -5.66
C ILE A 10 5.99 -3.13 -6.16
N ASN A 11 4.75 -2.68 -6.22
CA ASN A 11 4.35 -1.39 -6.78
C ASN A 11 3.18 -0.81 -5.98
N GLY A 12 3.08 0.51 -5.96
CA GLY A 12 1.98 1.22 -5.32
C GLY A 12 1.56 2.44 -6.12
N TRP A 13 0.26 2.74 -6.13
CA TRP A 13 -0.29 3.93 -6.79
C TRP A 13 -1.54 4.43 -6.06
N SER A 14 -1.81 5.73 -6.21
CA SER A 14 -3.05 6.33 -5.72
C SER A 14 -4.19 6.04 -6.71
N GLU A 15 -5.33 5.61 -6.21
CA GLU A 15 -6.55 5.34 -6.98
C GLU A 15 -7.72 6.09 -6.33
N SER A 16 -8.12 7.21 -6.94
CA SER A 16 -9.16 8.13 -6.41
C SER A 16 -8.87 8.63 -4.98
N ASN A 17 -9.39 7.94 -3.98
CA ASN A 17 -9.31 8.28 -2.55
C ASN A 17 -8.54 7.23 -1.74
N ASP A 18 -8.05 6.19 -2.39
CA ASP A 18 -7.38 5.05 -1.76
C ASP A 18 -5.97 4.90 -2.35
N ILE A 19 -5.13 4.12 -1.65
CA ILE A 19 -3.84 3.69 -2.18
C ILE A 19 -3.87 2.19 -2.43
N VAL A 20 -3.47 1.79 -3.62
CA VAL A 20 -3.34 0.40 -4.00
C VAL A 20 -1.88 -0.01 -3.88
N ILE A 21 -1.63 -1.08 -3.14
CA ILE A 21 -0.33 -1.77 -3.09
C ILE A 21 -0.48 -3.14 -3.74
N LYS A 22 0.37 -3.43 -4.73
CA LYS A 22 0.38 -4.70 -5.45
C LYS A 22 1.78 -5.32 -5.40
N TRP A 23 1.86 -6.60 -5.10
CA TRP A 23 3.11 -7.36 -5.18
C TRP A 23 2.89 -8.75 -5.74
N GLU A 24 3.99 -9.30 -6.24
CA GLU A 24 4.05 -10.62 -6.84
C GLU A 24 5.19 -11.38 -6.20
N THR A 25 4.90 -12.59 -5.74
CA THR A 25 5.88 -13.48 -5.12
C THR A 25 6.32 -14.53 -6.11
N GLY A 26 7.60 -14.88 -6.14
CA GLY A 26 8.09 -16.00 -6.95
C GLY A 26 8.01 -17.31 -6.17
N VAL A 27 8.59 -17.29 -4.97
CA VAL A 27 8.60 -18.42 -4.03
C VAL A 27 8.13 -17.93 -2.68
N GLU A 28 7.31 -18.75 -2.03
CA GLU A 28 6.85 -18.64 -0.66
C GLU A 28 7.21 -19.95 0.05
N ASN A 29 8.09 -19.87 1.04
CA ASN A 29 8.57 -21.02 1.80
C ASN A 29 8.56 -20.70 3.29
N ASN A 30 7.94 -21.57 4.09
CA ASN A 30 7.83 -21.37 5.53
C ASN A 30 7.20 -20.02 5.93
N LEU A 31 6.46 -19.39 5.01
CA LEU A 31 5.79 -18.12 5.21
C LEU A 31 4.56 -18.31 6.10
N ASP A 32 4.44 -17.48 7.14
CA ASP A 32 3.28 -17.44 8.03
C ASP A 32 2.25 -16.46 7.47
N HIS A 33 2.61 -15.17 7.35
CA HIS A 33 1.79 -14.15 6.70
C HIS A 33 2.62 -12.97 6.22
N PHE A 34 2.00 -12.14 5.37
CA PHE A 34 2.49 -10.81 5.06
C PHE A 34 1.79 -9.78 5.95
N THR A 35 2.52 -8.77 6.40
CA THR A 35 1.92 -7.57 7.00
C THR A 35 2.23 -6.37 6.14
N VAL A 36 1.20 -5.66 5.69
CA VAL A 36 1.37 -4.36 5.05
C VAL A 36 1.61 -3.34 6.15
N GLU A 37 2.72 -2.60 6.05
CA GLU A 37 3.05 -1.52 6.97
C GLU A 37 3.07 -0.19 6.22
N ARG A 38 2.64 0.87 6.90
CA ARG A 38 2.59 2.24 6.39
C ARG A 38 3.24 3.20 7.36
N LYS A 39 3.93 4.20 6.84
CA LYS A 39 4.33 5.41 7.58
C LYS A 39 4.07 6.66 6.73
N THR A 40 4.11 7.80 7.40
CA THR A 40 4.37 9.10 6.74
C THR A 40 5.86 9.43 6.86
N PRO A 41 6.40 10.39 6.10
CA PRO A 41 7.82 10.76 6.16
C PRO A 41 8.32 11.11 7.58
N ASN A 42 7.42 11.58 8.46
CA ASN A 42 7.73 12.03 9.82
C ASN A 42 7.25 11.05 10.90
N SER A 43 6.85 9.82 10.55
CA SER A 43 6.36 8.83 11.51
C SER A 43 7.04 7.48 11.35
N SER A 44 6.80 6.60 12.33
CA SER A 44 7.26 5.20 12.29
C SER A 44 6.30 4.33 11.49
N PHE A 45 6.80 3.19 10.99
CA PHE A 45 5.95 2.18 10.37
C PHE A 45 4.95 1.62 11.37
N VAL A 46 3.68 1.57 10.94
CA VAL A 46 2.59 0.93 11.66
C VAL A 46 2.01 -0.19 10.80
N PRO A 47 1.68 -1.36 11.38
CA PRO A 47 0.98 -2.42 10.67
C PRO A 47 -0.45 -1.98 10.39
N ILE A 48 -0.91 -2.15 9.15
CA ILE A 48 -2.27 -1.78 8.74
C ILE A 48 -3.12 -2.99 8.34
N ASN A 49 -2.52 -4.08 7.85
CA ASN A 49 -3.25 -5.30 7.54
C ASN A 49 -2.34 -6.53 7.46
N ASN A 50 -2.90 -7.68 7.84
CA ASN A 50 -2.26 -8.99 7.68
C ASN A 50 -2.91 -9.74 6.51
N ILE A 51 -2.10 -10.42 5.71
CA ILE A 51 -2.52 -11.10 4.49
C ILE A 51 -1.93 -12.51 4.47
N GLU A 52 -2.83 -13.47 4.41
CA GLU A 52 -2.49 -14.89 4.33
C GLU A 52 -1.79 -15.22 3.02
N PRO A 53 -0.80 -16.12 3.05
CA PRO A 53 -0.10 -16.58 1.87
C PRO A 53 -1.02 -17.41 0.98
N LYS A 54 -0.88 -17.23 -0.32
CA LYS A 54 -1.56 -17.98 -1.39
C LYS A 54 -0.65 -19.06 -1.99
N GLY A 55 0.66 -19.01 -1.73
CA GLY A 55 1.66 -19.93 -2.25
C GLY A 55 2.51 -19.32 -3.37
N ASN A 56 3.37 -20.15 -3.97
CA ASN A 56 4.34 -19.73 -4.99
C ASN A 56 3.68 -19.05 -6.20
N ASN A 57 4.38 -18.09 -6.83
CA ASN A 57 3.94 -17.38 -8.03
C ASN A 57 2.59 -16.65 -7.86
N SER A 58 2.35 -16.11 -6.67
CA SER A 58 1.08 -15.47 -6.34
C SER A 58 1.10 -13.97 -6.53
N VAL A 59 -0.08 -13.43 -6.86
CA VAL A 59 -0.31 -12.00 -6.97
C VAL A 59 -1.22 -11.54 -5.84
N TYR A 60 -0.80 -10.47 -5.18
CA TYR A 60 -1.51 -9.85 -4.08
C TYR A 60 -1.84 -8.40 -4.40
N LYS A 61 -2.97 -7.96 -3.88
CA LYS A 61 -3.44 -6.58 -3.96
C LYS A 61 -4.02 -6.23 -2.61
N TYR A 62 -3.59 -5.10 -2.06
CA TYR A 62 -4.15 -4.48 -0.88
C TYR A 62 -4.59 -3.07 -1.23
N ILE A 63 -5.74 -2.65 -0.70
CA ILE A 63 -6.30 -1.32 -0.87
C ILE A 63 -6.33 -0.69 0.52
N ASP A 64 -5.59 0.40 0.68
CA ASP A 64 -5.59 1.22 1.89
C ASP A 64 -6.70 2.25 1.79
N GLU A 65 -7.86 1.88 2.31
CA GLU A 65 -9.07 2.71 2.31
C GLU A 65 -9.06 3.70 3.50
N GLY A 66 -9.58 4.91 3.28
CA GLY A 66 -9.85 5.86 4.37
C GLY A 66 -8.76 6.90 4.63
N LEU A 67 -7.89 7.16 3.66
CA LEU A 67 -6.88 8.24 3.70
C LEU A 67 -7.49 9.66 3.63
N PHE A 68 -8.81 9.78 3.51
CA PHE A 68 -9.54 11.05 3.39
C PHE A 68 -9.36 12.01 4.60
N LYS A 69 -8.92 11.52 5.76
CA LYS A 69 -8.80 12.30 7.00
C LYS A 69 -7.36 12.62 7.40
N THR A 70 -6.37 12.15 6.66
CA THR A 70 -4.97 12.25 7.03
C THR A 70 -4.26 13.30 6.18
N ASP A 71 -3.67 14.29 6.84
CA ASP A 71 -3.04 15.51 6.27
C ASP A 71 -1.72 15.25 5.52
N SER A 72 -1.42 13.99 5.17
CA SER A 72 -0.17 13.64 4.51
C SER A 72 -0.39 13.38 3.02
N ASP A 73 0.38 14.11 2.21
CA ASP A 73 0.38 13.97 0.76
C ASP A 73 1.24 12.78 0.28
N ILE A 74 2.06 12.19 1.16
CA ILE A 74 2.97 11.10 0.82
C ILE A 74 2.89 10.02 1.89
N TYR A 75 2.63 8.79 1.45
CA TYR A 75 2.67 7.61 2.30
C TYR A 75 3.76 6.67 1.81
N ILE A 76 4.47 6.07 2.76
CA ILE A 76 5.54 5.11 2.50
C ILE A 76 5.11 3.76 3.00
N TYR A 77 5.17 2.76 2.13
CA TYR A 77 4.74 1.40 2.40
C TYR A 77 5.89 0.42 2.33
N ARG A 78 5.80 -0.65 3.09
CA ARG A 78 6.63 -1.86 2.94
C ARG A 78 5.82 -3.08 3.34
N ILE A 79 6.25 -4.25 2.87
CA ILE A 79 5.71 -5.54 3.26
C ILE A 79 6.66 -6.17 4.26
N ALA A 80 6.18 -6.40 5.48
CA ALA A 80 6.84 -7.26 6.45
C ALA A 80 6.46 -8.71 6.17
N ILE A 81 7.45 -9.59 6.21
CA ILE A 81 7.36 -11.01 5.88
C ILE A 81 7.61 -11.77 7.19
N TYR A 82 6.57 -12.42 7.70
CA TYR A 82 6.66 -13.23 8.90
C TYR A 82 6.79 -14.70 8.52
N GLU A 83 7.80 -15.37 9.06
CA GLU A 83 8.04 -16.79 8.83
C GLU A 83 7.59 -17.60 10.04
N ASN A 84 7.14 -18.83 9.79
CA ASN A 84 6.84 -19.77 10.86
C ASN A 84 8.12 -20.03 11.67
N ASN A 85 8.03 -19.93 13.00
CA ASN A 85 9.13 -20.15 13.94
C ASN A 85 10.29 -19.13 13.87
N ASN A 86 10.12 -18.00 13.18
CA ASN A 86 11.09 -16.91 13.21
C ASN A 86 10.46 -15.69 13.92
N PRO A 87 11.04 -15.21 15.04
CA PRO A 87 10.51 -14.04 15.75
C PRO A 87 10.79 -12.72 15.04
N THR A 88 11.69 -12.69 14.05
CA THR A 88 12.11 -11.45 13.38
C THR A 88 11.59 -11.42 11.93
N PRO A 89 10.77 -10.43 11.55
CA PRO A 89 10.30 -10.32 10.17
C PRO A 89 11.40 -9.82 9.24
N ALA A 90 11.35 -10.28 8.00
CA ALA A 90 12.07 -9.65 6.89
C ALA A 90 11.22 -8.52 6.27
N TYR A 91 11.83 -7.59 5.54
CA TYR A 91 11.11 -6.46 4.94
C TYR A 91 11.41 -6.33 3.44
N SER A 92 10.38 -5.92 2.70
CA SER A 92 10.54 -5.50 1.30
C SER A 92 11.26 -4.15 1.20
N GLN A 93 11.57 -3.75 -0.04
CA GLN A 93 11.88 -2.35 -0.35
C GLN A 93 10.70 -1.42 0.01
N GLU A 94 11.03 -0.18 0.34
CA GLU A 94 10.04 0.87 0.62
C GLU A 94 9.48 1.44 -0.69
N ILE A 95 8.17 1.71 -0.71
CA ILE A 95 7.48 2.37 -1.82
C ILE A 95 6.85 3.65 -1.30
N ALA A 96 7.27 4.78 -1.86
CA ALA A 96 6.61 6.05 -1.63
C ALA A 96 5.50 6.27 -2.66
N VAL A 97 4.29 6.57 -2.19
CA VAL A 97 3.12 6.87 -3.01
C VAL A 97 2.62 8.26 -2.62
N SER A 98 2.56 9.16 -3.61
CA SER A 98 1.94 10.47 -3.43
C SER A 98 0.42 10.34 -3.55
N HIS A 99 -0.31 10.76 -2.52
CA HIS A 99 -1.76 10.78 -2.48
C HIS A 99 -2.27 12.20 -2.74
N SER A 100 -2.54 12.52 -4.02
CA SER A 100 -3.23 13.75 -4.34
C SER A 100 -4.73 13.47 -4.46
N LEU A 101 -5.52 13.96 -3.50
CA LEU A 101 -6.97 13.97 -3.64
C LEU A 101 -7.32 14.77 -4.90
N SER A 102 -7.83 14.08 -5.92
CA SER A 102 -8.31 14.73 -7.15
C SER A 102 -9.63 15.43 -6.83
N PHE A 103 -9.56 16.59 -6.18
CA PHE A 103 -10.69 17.52 -6.06
C PHE A 103 -10.94 18.19 -7.42
N VAL A 104 -11.28 17.43 -8.45
CA VAL A 104 -12.06 18.00 -9.55
C VAL A 104 -13.43 18.27 -8.95
N LYS A 105 -13.57 19.43 -8.29
CA LYS A 105 -14.86 20.08 -8.17
C LYS A 105 -15.37 20.20 -9.59
N ARG A 106 -16.25 19.29 -10.00
CA ARG A 106 -17.22 19.57 -11.05
C ARG A 106 -18.08 20.70 -10.50
N THR A 107 -17.60 21.94 -10.56
CA THR A 107 -18.52 23.06 -10.69
C THR A 107 -19.13 22.86 -12.06
N TRP A 108 -20.29 22.20 -12.10
CA TRP A 108 -21.22 22.39 -13.20
C TRP A 108 -21.27 23.88 -13.47
N GLY A 109 -21.05 24.28 -14.73
CA GLY A 109 -21.11 25.67 -15.14
C GLY A 109 -22.44 26.31 -14.72
N SER A 110 -22.44 26.94 -13.55
CA SER A 110 -23.42 27.93 -13.12
C SER A 110 -22.87 29.35 -13.35
N ILE A 111 -22.00 29.51 -14.35
CA ILE A 111 -21.81 30.79 -15.02
C ILE A 111 -22.85 30.85 -16.15
N LYS A 112 -24.09 31.06 -15.75
CA LYS A 112 -25.10 31.75 -16.55
C LYS A 112 -25.86 32.70 -15.63
N ALA A 113 -25.08 33.47 -14.87
CA ALA A 113 -25.54 34.73 -14.32
C ALA A 113 -25.15 35.83 -15.30
N MET A 114 -26.17 36.52 -15.81
CA MET A 114 -26.18 37.93 -16.21
C MET A 114 -25.28 38.35 -17.37
N PHE A 115 -25.87 38.49 -18.56
CA PHE A 115 -25.78 39.72 -19.35
C PHE A 115 -27.11 39.91 -20.10
N ARG A 116 -27.58 41.17 -20.19
CA ARG A 116 -28.85 41.55 -20.83
C ARG A 116 -28.79 41.36 -22.35
#